data_AF-A0A6V7MGV0-F1
#
_entry.id   AF-A0A6V7MGV0-F1
#
_cell.length_a   1.000
_cell.length_b   1.000
_cell.length_c   1.000
_cell.angle_alpha   90.00
_cell.angle_beta   90.00
_cell.angle_gamma   90.00
#
_symmetry.space_group_name_H-M   'P 1'
#
loop_
_entity.id
_entity.type
_entity.pdbx_description
1 polymer ?
#
loop_
_entity_poly.entity_id
_entity_poly.type
_entity_poly.pdbx_seq_one_letter_code
_entity_poly.pdbx_strand_id
1 'polypeptide(L)'
;SKQLIPEASQAGPLHVLKSYKDVTLFHFTIPKGIQRATWHFGAFMDGIDCIPREVNIYIQFGSFPVINVNNASFPANTNDKRSDNVVIKTLTKYETETTVIVPIDSPEPGDWFVGAYMSYFDEKVQQQGFGHKCHYSIGSVAIWQTINVIQNIPIGRQHTLRTTQPSTYYKFFIPSGTSMFRIDITGCRVMFRGNNADLCIKGILFQGRKLPFFNHTSENGSSVIVNGNFSFEEATPFEESYYYFLVVSDSIVQFNIEITLS
;
A
#
# COMPACT_ATOMS: atom_id res chain seq x y z
N SER A 1 -15.76 17.71 -11.03
CA SER A 1 -14.71 17.72 -9.99
C SER A 1 -15.20 16.84 -8.84
N LYS A 2 -14.73 15.58 -8.75
CA LYS A 2 -14.93 14.80 -7.51
C LYS A 2 -13.86 15.29 -6.55
N GLN A 3 -14.28 16.08 -5.57
CA GLN A 3 -13.41 16.49 -4.46
C GLN A 3 -12.95 15.20 -3.78
N LEU A 4 -11.63 14.92 -3.80
CA LEU A 4 -11.04 13.84 -3.01
C LEU A 4 -11.25 14.25 -1.55
N ILE A 5 -12.28 13.69 -0.91
CA ILE A 5 -12.55 13.94 0.50
C ILE A 5 -11.50 13.12 1.27
N PRO A 6 -10.74 13.74 2.18
CA PRO A 6 -9.79 13.01 3.00
C PRO A 6 -10.54 11.99 3.88
N GLU A 7 -10.12 10.73 3.85
CA GLU A 7 -10.77 9.68 4.63
C GLU A 7 -10.29 9.66 6.09
N ALA A 8 -9.09 10.20 6.35
CA ALA A 8 -8.59 10.44 7.69
C ALA A 8 -7.62 11.62 7.71
N SER A 9 -7.67 12.43 8.77
CA SER A 9 -6.71 13.50 9.02
C SER A 9 -6.35 13.57 10.51
N GLN A 10 -5.06 13.71 10.80
CA GLN A 10 -4.51 13.77 12.15
C GLN A 10 -3.38 14.80 12.20
N ALA A 11 -3.18 15.42 13.36
CA ALA A 11 -2.07 16.34 13.58
C ALA A 11 -1.56 16.21 15.01
N GLY A 12 -0.29 16.56 15.23
CA GLY A 12 0.33 16.50 16.55
C GLY A 12 1.59 17.36 16.65
N PRO A 13 2.03 17.67 17.88
CA PRO A 13 3.29 18.38 18.10
C PRO A 13 4.46 17.49 17.67
N LEU A 14 5.57 18.10 17.26
CA LEU A 14 6.82 17.40 16.99
C LEU A 14 7.83 17.63 18.12
N HIS A 15 8.53 16.57 18.51
CA HIS A 15 9.58 16.64 19.52
C HIS A 15 10.92 16.09 18.99
N VAL A 16 12.01 16.55 19.58
CA VAL A 16 13.33 15.96 19.34
C VAL A 16 13.37 14.59 19.99
N LEU A 17 13.76 13.57 19.23
CA LEU A 17 13.76 12.20 19.71
C LEU A 17 14.79 11.97 20.82
N LYS A 18 14.32 11.72 22.04
CA LYS A 18 15.14 11.23 23.18
C LYS A 18 14.70 9.84 23.62
N SER A 19 13.39 9.59 23.56
CA SER A 19 12.74 8.33 23.87
C SER A 19 11.49 8.16 23.01
N TYR A 20 10.87 6.99 23.04
CA TYR A 20 9.64 6.75 22.29
C TYR A 20 8.47 7.67 22.68
N LYS A 21 8.51 8.30 23.86
CA LYS A 21 7.51 9.30 24.29
C LYS A 21 7.52 10.58 23.45
N ASP A 22 8.63 10.85 22.77
CA ASP A 22 8.82 12.02 21.91
C ASP A 22 8.32 11.78 20.47
N VAL A 23 7.85 10.57 20.18
CA VAL A 23 7.34 10.19 18.87
C VAL A 23 5.86 10.57 18.78
N THR A 24 5.55 11.42 17.81
CA THR A 24 4.17 11.71 17.42
C THR A 24 3.60 10.51 16.68
N LEU A 25 2.52 9.92 17.18
CA LEU A 25 1.91 8.73 16.59
C LEU A 25 0.57 9.06 15.94
N PHE A 26 0.37 8.55 14.73
CA PHE A 26 -0.92 8.54 14.05
C PHE A 26 -1.34 7.10 13.74
N HIS A 27 -2.65 6.86 13.73
CA HIS A 27 -3.24 5.55 13.44
C HIS A 27 -4.27 5.67 12.31
N PHE A 28 -4.11 4.86 11.28
CA PHE A 28 -5.00 4.79 10.13
C PHE A 28 -5.48 3.37 9.96
N THR A 29 -6.76 3.17 9.66
CA THR A 29 -7.30 1.85 9.33
C THR A 29 -7.65 1.82 7.85
N ILE A 30 -6.96 0.98 7.09
CA ILE A 30 -7.18 0.78 5.66
C ILE A 30 -8.23 -0.33 5.48
N PRO A 31 -9.35 -0.08 4.78
CA PRO A 31 -10.35 -1.10 4.53
C PRO A 31 -9.86 -2.14 3.50
N LYS A 32 -10.60 -3.24 3.34
CA LYS A 32 -10.33 -4.23 2.29
C LYS A 32 -10.62 -3.66 0.90
N GLY A 33 -9.90 -4.12 -0.12
CA GLY A 33 -10.16 -3.73 -1.51
C GLY A 33 -9.65 -2.33 -1.90
N ILE A 34 -8.67 -1.80 -1.16
CA ILE A 34 -7.95 -0.57 -1.52
C ILE A 34 -6.84 -0.90 -2.51
N GLN A 35 -6.82 -0.16 -3.63
CA GLN A 35 -5.80 -0.28 -4.67
C GLN A 35 -4.54 0.47 -4.29
N ARG A 36 -4.71 1.69 -3.81
CA ARG A 36 -3.62 2.60 -3.44
C ARG A 36 -4.00 3.38 -2.21
N ALA A 37 -3.05 3.51 -1.29
CA ALA A 37 -3.16 4.36 -0.13
C ALA A 37 -2.13 5.48 -0.20
N THR A 38 -2.56 6.72 -0.04
CA THR A 38 -1.72 7.90 -0.20
C THR A 38 -1.77 8.75 1.06
N TRP A 39 -0.62 8.96 1.68
CA TRP A 39 -0.46 9.88 2.80
C TRP A 39 0.18 11.17 2.33
N HIS A 40 -0.38 12.30 2.77
CA HIS A 40 0.20 13.63 2.62
C HIS A 40 0.65 14.09 4.00
N PHE A 41 1.93 14.42 4.14
CA PHE A 41 2.49 14.92 5.39
C PHE A 41 2.94 16.38 5.22
N GLY A 42 2.45 17.25 6.09
CA GLY A 42 2.97 18.62 6.23
C GLY A 42 3.67 18.77 7.56
N ALA A 43 4.89 19.31 7.56
CA ALA A 43 5.65 19.61 8.76
C ALA A 43 5.77 21.12 8.90
N PHE A 44 5.35 21.65 10.05
CA PHE A 44 5.13 23.07 10.24
C PHE A 44 5.97 23.65 11.39
N MET A 45 6.37 24.91 11.24
CA MET A 45 6.90 25.75 12.31
C MET A 45 6.01 26.98 12.48
N ASP A 46 5.88 27.47 13.70
CA ASP A 46 4.91 28.51 14.06
C ASP A 46 5.37 29.95 13.77
N GLY A 47 6.65 30.17 13.45
CA GLY A 47 7.20 31.48 13.11
C GLY A 47 8.16 31.43 11.94
N ILE A 48 8.22 32.53 11.17
CA ILE A 48 9.13 32.66 10.02
C ILE A 48 10.61 32.70 10.44
N ASP A 49 10.89 33.21 11.64
CA ASP A 49 12.24 33.29 12.21
C ASP A 49 12.71 31.96 12.83
N CYS A 50 11.86 30.93 12.79
CA CYS A 50 12.21 29.61 13.30
C CYS A 50 13.17 28.88 12.38
N ILE A 51 14.10 28.14 12.98
CA ILE A 51 15.06 27.33 12.25
C ILE A 51 14.33 26.09 11.71
N PRO A 52 14.32 25.85 10.38
CA PRO A 52 13.75 24.63 9.82
C PRO A 52 14.39 23.37 10.42
N ARG A 53 13.57 22.38 10.77
CA ARG A 53 13.98 21.13 11.43
C ARG A 53 13.75 19.93 10.52
N GLU A 54 14.71 19.01 10.49
CA GLU A 54 14.52 17.71 9.85
C GLU A 54 13.55 16.86 10.67
N VAL A 55 12.54 16.32 10.00
CA VAL A 55 11.53 15.42 10.53
C VAL A 55 11.66 14.07 9.85
N ASN A 56 11.78 13.01 10.65
CA ASN A 56 11.74 11.63 10.19
C ASN A 56 10.34 11.10 10.39
N ILE A 57 9.78 10.45 9.36
CA ILE A 57 8.43 9.90 9.35
C ILE A 57 8.55 8.43 8.96
N TYR A 58 7.95 7.56 9.77
CA TYR A 58 7.90 6.12 9.56
C TYR A 58 6.47 5.69 9.38
N ILE A 59 6.19 4.89 8.36
CA ILE A 59 4.88 4.27 8.14
C ILE A 59 5.04 2.76 8.24
N GLN A 60 4.24 2.10 9.08
CA GLN A 60 4.32 0.67 9.29
C GLN A 60 2.93 0.03 9.43
N PHE A 61 2.74 -1.11 8.76
CA PHE A 61 1.54 -1.93 8.87
C PHE A 61 1.57 -2.84 10.10
N GLY A 62 0.43 -2.99 10.77
CA GLY A 62 0.15 -3.99 11.79
C GLY A 62 0.81 -3.76 13.15
N SER A 63 1.68 -2.76 13.29
CA SER A 63 2.24 -2.34 14.56
C SER A 63 2.87 -0.96 14.49
N PHE A 64 3.14 -0.39 15.65
CA PHE A 64 3.92 0.83 15.77
C PHE A 64 5.31 0.73 15.10
N PRO A 65 5.81 1.82 14.50
CA PRO A 65 7.14 1.86 13.91
C PRO A 65 8.26 1.59 14.90
N VAL A 66 9.18 0.69 14.53
CA VAL A 66 10.43 0.47 15.26
C VAL A 66 11.44 1.52 14.84
N ILE A 67 11.82 2.40 15.77
CA ILE A 67 12.75 3.52 15.52
C ILE A 67 14.09 3.21 16.18
N ASN A 68 15.15 3.18 15.37
CA ASN A 68 16.52 3.02 15.85
C ASN A 68 17.23 4.37 15.88
N VAL A 69 17.49 4.89 17.08
CA VAL A 69 18.02 6.24 17.27
C VAL A 69 19.54 6.33 17.02
N ASN A 70 20.27 5.21 17.12
CA ASN A 70 21.75 5.21 17.19
C ASN A 70 22.43 4.18 16.28
N ASN A 71 21.73 3.64 15.26
CA ASN A 71 22.27 2.54 14.44
C ASN A 71 22.68 1.31 15.29
N ALA A 72 22.06 1.14 16.47
CA ALA A 72 22.35 0.05 17.38
C ALA A 72 21.79 -1.24 16.80
N SER A 73 22.58 -2.31 16.77
CA SER A 73 22.15 -3.59 16.23
C SER A 73 20.90 -4.08 16.96
N PHE A 74 19.86 -4.43 16.21
CA PHE A 74 18.68 -5.06 16.78
C PHE A 74 19.09 -6.39 17.46
N PRO A 75 18.47 -6.76 18.61
CA PRO A 75 18.70 -8.06 19.23
C PRO A 75 18.57 -9.21 18.21
N ALA A 76 19.33 -10.30 18.38
CA ALA A 76 19.41 -11.40 17.41
C ALA A 76 18.07 -12.10 17.06
N ASN A 77 17.00 -11.80 17.81
CA ASN A 77 15.65 -12.36 17.63
C ASN A 77 14.63 -11.32 17.13
N THR A 78 15.09 -10.13 16.75
CA THR A 78 14.22 -9.13 16.11
C THR A 78 14.09 -9.55 14.65
N ASN A 79 12.87 -9.86 14.22
CA ASN A 79 12.61 -10.20 12.82
C ASN A 79 12.81 -8.93 11.96
N ASP A 80 14.06 -8.67 11.58
CA ASP A 80 14.47 -7.59 10.64
C ASP A 80 13.91 -7.79 9.23
N LYS A 81 13.16 -8.89 8.99
CA LYS A 81 12.39 -9.16 7.77
C LYS A 81 11.05 -8.41 7.69
N ARG A 82 10.76 -7.45 8.59
CA ARG A 82 9.69 -6.45 8.38
C ARG A 82 10.20 -5.35 7.43
N SER A 83 10.40 -5.69 6.16
CA SER A 83 10.92 -4.78 5.13
C SER A 83 9.86 -3.82 4.56
N ASP A 84 8.75 -3.59 5.25
CA ASP A 84 7.64 -2.76 4.77
C ASP A 84 7.60 -1.37 5.43
N ASN A 85 8.66 -1.02 6.17
CA ASN A 85 8.76 0.28 6.83
C ASN A 85 9.14 1.34 5.79
N VAL A 86 8.19 2.22 5.47
CA VAL A 86 8.47 3.38 4.62
C VAL A 86 9.04 4.49 5.49
N VAL A 87 10.27 4.93 5.17
CA VAL A 87 10.97 6.00 5.88
C VAL A 87 11.06 7.23 4.98
N ILE A 88 10.56 8.35 5.48
CA ILE A 88 10.54 9.63 4.77
C ILE A 88 11.25 10.68 5.63
N LYS A 89 11.98 11.57 4.98
CA LYS A 89 12.54 12.77 5.61
C LYS A 89 11.94 14.01 4.98
N THR A 90 11.61 14.99 5.81
CA THR A 90 11.14 16.31 5.37
C THR A 90 11.69 17.41 6.27
N LEU A 91 11.49 18.67 5.89
CA LEU A 91 11.85 19.85 6.68
C LEU A 91 10.58 20.58 7.12
N THR A 92 10.58 21.09 8.35
CA THR A 92 9.50 21.97 8.82
C THR A 92 9.53 23.29 8.05
N LYS A 93 8.36 23.81 7.68
CA LYS A 93 8.22 25.12 7.04
C LYS A 93 7.13 25.95 7.67
N TYR A 94 7.23 27.27 7.54
CA TYR A 94 6.21 28.19 8.04
C TYR A 94 4.97 28.18 7.14
N GLU A 95 5.17 28.02 5.82
CA GLU A 95 4.08 27.95 4.84
C GLU A 95 3.55 26.53 4.64
N THR A 96 2.24 26.44 4.37
CA THR A 96 1.51 25.18 4.29
C THR A 96 1.66 24.42 2.97
N GLU A 97 2.35 24.99 1.97
CA GLU A 97 2.31 24.49 0.59
C GLU A 97 3.19 23.26 0.33
N THR A 98 4.12 22.92 1.23
CA THR A 98 4.99 21.76 0.99
C THR A 98 4.57 20.56 1.82
N THR A 99 3.81 19.67 1.18
CA THR A 99 3.51 18.34 1.72
C THR A 99 4.34 17.27 1.03
N VAL A 100 4.87 16.31 1.78
CA VAL A 100 5.42 15.09 1.19
C VAL A 100 4.29 14.09 0.93
N ILE A 101 4.23 13.57 -0.29
CA ILE A 101 3.21 12.64 -0.76
C ILE A 101 3.82 11.25 -0.82
N VAL A 102 3.19 10.29 -0.14
CA VAL A 102 3.67 8.91 -0.02
C VAL A 102 2.58 7.96 -0.51
N PRO A 103 2.64 7.51 -1.77
CA PRO A 103 1.74 6.49 -2.28
C PRO A 103 2.28 5.09 -1.96
N ILE A 104 1.40 4.22 -1.47
CA ILE A 104 1.63 2.78 -1.30
C ILE A 104 0.57 2.04 -2.13
N ASP A 105 1.04 1.34 -3.16
CA ASP A 105 0.23 0.45 -3.98
C ASP A 105 0.02 -0.91 -3.29
N SER A 106 -1.16 -1.51 -3.47
CA SER A 106 -1.51 -2.78 -2.82
C SER A 106 -1.24 -2.77 -1.29
N PRO A 107 -1.81 -1.82 -0.54
CA PRO A 107 -1.62 -1.78 0.90
C PRO A 107 -2.27 -3.00 1.56
N GLU A 108 -1.66 -3.51 2.62
CA GLU A 108 -2.31 -4.46 3.52
C GLU A 108 -3.55 -3.85 4.17
N PRO A 109 -4.70 -4.54 4.19
CA PRO A 109 -5.87 -4.07 4.92
C PRO A 109 -5.67 -4.21 6.43
N GLY A 110 -6.15 -3.23 7.19
CA GLY A 110 -6.05 -3.20 8.65
C GLY A 110 -5.32 -1.96 9.16
N ASP A 111 -4.67 -2.11 10.30
CA ASP A 111 -4.09 -0.97 11.03
C ASP A 111 -2.71 -0.58 10.52
N TRP A 112 -2.54 0.72 10.28
CA TRP A 112 -1.32 1.35 9.88
C TRP A 112 -0.95 2.43 10.89
N PHE A 113 0.30 2.43 11.31
CA PHE A 113 0.81 3.36 12.30
C PHE A 113 1.89 4.23 11.68
N VAL A 114 1.78 5.53 11.92
CA VAL A 114 2.79 6.50 11.54
C VAL A 114 3.47 7.02 12.79
N GLY A 115 4.80 7.06 12.78
CA GLY A 115 5.61 7.67 13.83
C GLY A 115 6.44 8.80 13.24
N ALA A 116 6.39 9.98 13.86
CA ALA A 116 7.17 11.14 13.42
C ALA A 116 7.92 11.79 14.57
N TYR A 117 9.14 12.26 14.29
CA TYR A 117 9.98 12.96 15.26
C TYR A 117 11.00 13.88 14.57
N MET A 118 11.50 14.87 15.30
CA MET A 118 12.60 15.73 14.83
C MET A 118 13.96 15.13 15.16
N SER A 119 14.90 15.25 14.22
CA SER A 119 16.31 14.91 14.44
C SER A 119 16.93 15.78 15.55
N TYR A 120 17.95 15.25 16.21
CA TYR A 120 18.76 15.99 17.18
C TYR A 120 19.34 17.25 16.51
N PHE A 121 19.42 18.32 17.30
CA PHE A 121 20.05 19.57 16.90
C PHE A 121 20.70 20.16 18.14
N ASP A 122 21.93 20.66 17.99
CA ASP A 122 22.66 21.23 19.11
C ASP A 122 22.06 22.59 19.45
N GLU A 123 21.29 22.67 20.54
CA GLU A 123 20.61 23.88 21.02
C GLU A 123 21.58 24.97 21.55
N LYS A 124 22.89 24.82 21.36
CA LYS A 124 23.95 25.65 21.97
C LYS A 124 24.01 27.12 21.51
N VAL A 125 23.06 27.62 20.71
CA VAL A 125 23.03 29.02 20.26
C VAL A 125 21.61 29.61 20.27
N GLN A 126 20.86 29.45 21.35
CA GLN A 126 19.72 30.33 21.65
C GLN A 126 19.76 30.76 23.12
N GLN A 127 20.01 32.06 23.36
CA GLN A 127 19.98 32.65 24.70
C GLN A 127 18.59 32.49 25.31
N GLN A 128 18.48 31.74 26.41
CA GLN A 128 17.25 31.72 27.20
C GLN A 128 17.00 33.11 27.79
N GLY A 129 15.88 33.73 27.44
CA GLY A 129 15.42 34.98 28.08
C GLY A 129 15.02 36.13 27.15
N PHE A 130 15.29 36.06 25.84
CA PHE A 130 14.84 37.06 24.86
C PHE A 130 14.49 36.39 23.51
N GLY A 131 13.20 36.17 23.23
CA GLY A 131 12.70 35.68 21.93
C GLY A 131 11.50 34.73 21.99
N HIS A 132 10.80 34.60 20.86
CA HIS A 132 9.72 33.61 20.63
C HIS A 132 10.29 32.19 20.68
N LYS A 133 9.63 31.28 21.41
CA LYS A 133 10.02 29.86 21.45
C LYS A 133 9.31 29.13 20.33
N CYS A 134 10.07 28.69 19.32
CA CYS A 134 9.52 28.00 18.17
C CYS A 134 8.81 26.68 18.54
N HIS A 135 7.57 26.54 18.06
CA HIS A 135 6.80 25.31 18.12
C HIS A 135 6.77 24.64 16.74
N TYR A 136 6.91 23.32 16.75
CA TYR A 136 6.90 22.49 15.55
C TYR A 136 5.77 21.49 15.62
N SER A 137 5.12 21.23 14.49
CA SER A 137 4.02 20.27 14.40
C SER A 137 4.03 19.52 13.09
N ILE A 138 3.31 18.41 13.04
CA ILE A 138 3.11 17.63 11.83
C ILE A 138 1.62 17.37 11.66
N GLY A 139 1.14 17.56 10.43
CA GLY A 139 -0.19 17.17 9.98
C GLY A 139 -0.09 16.05 8.96
N SER A 140 -1.06 15.14 8.97
CA SER A 140 -1.22 14.09 7.99
C SER A 140 -2.66 14.05 7.47
N VAL A 141 -2.78 13.83 6.17
CA VAL A 141 -4.04 13.53 5.50
C VAL A 141 -3.83 12.25 4.71
N ALA A 142 -4.75 11.30 4.84
CA ALA A 142 -4.68 10.03 4.13
C ALA A 142 -5.90 9.83 3.22
N ILE A 143 -5.64 9.28 2.03
CA ILE A 143 -6.61 9.10 0.96
C ILE A 143 -6.39 7.74 0.29
N TRP A 144 -7.47 6.99 0.13
CA TRP A 144 -7.56 5.64 -0.38
C TRP A 144 -8.23 5.67 -1.74
N GLN A 145 -7.60 4.99 -2.68
CA GLN A 145 -8.16 4.73 -3.99
C GLN A 145 -8.80 3.34 -3.97
N THR A 146 -10.13 3.30 -3.97
CA THR A 146 -10.91 2.06 -4.04
C THR A 146 -11.11 1.62 -5.49
N ILE A 147 -11.28 0.32 -5.69
CA ILE A 147 -11.80 -0.21 -6.96
C ILE A 147 -13.30 -0.41 -6.83
N ASN A 148 -14.06 0.19 -7.73
CA ASN A 148 -15.51 0.03 -7.75
C ASN A 148 -15.85 -1.34 -8.34
N VAL A 149 -16.62 -2.13 -7.59
CA VAL A 149 -17.23 -3.40 -8.02
C VAL A 149 -16.21 -4.44 -8.51
N ILE A 150 -15.72 -5.26 -7.57
CA ILE A 150 -14.89 -6.44 -7.88
C ILE A 150 -15.81 -7.65 -8.04
N GLN A 151 -15.80 -8.28 -9.21
CA GLN A 151 -16.65 -9.43 -9.52
C GLN A 151 -16.23 -10.66 -8.70
N ASN A 152 -17.22 -11.32 -8.08
CA ASN A 152 -17.02 -12.60 -7.40
C ASN A 152 -17.03 -13.76 -8.41
N ILE A 153 -16.12 -14.71 -8.23
CA ILE A 153 -16.07 -15.95 -8.99
C ILE A 153 -16.50 -17.10 -8.09
N PRO A 154 -17.56 -17.84 -8.47
CA PRO A 154 -17.94 -19.05 -7.76
C PRO A 154 -16.88 -20.14 -7.91
N ILE A 155 -16.74 -20.96 -6.88
CA ILE A 155 -15.75 -22.04 -6.80
C ILE A 155 -16.40 -23.37 -7.21
N GLY A 156 -15.61 -24.30 -7.73
CA GLY A 156 -16.02 -25.68 -8.02
C GLY A 156 -16.70 -25.90 -9.37
N ARG A 157 -16.76 -24.86 -10.22
CA ARG A 157 -17.23 -24.97 -11.61
C ARG A 157 -16.43 -24.05 -12.52
N GLN A 158 -16.33 -24.45 -13.77
CA GLN A 158 -15.77 -23.61 -14.82
C GLN A 158 -16.73 -22.46 -15.17
N HIS A 159 -16.19 -21.25 -15.28
CA HIS A 159 -16.89 -20.04 -15.66
C HIS A 159 -16.18 -19.34 -16.81
N THR A 160 -16.95 -18.83 -17.77
CA THR A 160 -16.41 -17.95 -18.81
C THR A 160 -16.51 -16.50 -18.35
N LEU A 161 -15.37 -15.84 -18.20
CA LEU A 161 -15.26 -14.44 -17.81
C LEU A 161 -14.84 -13.57 -18.98
N ARG A 162 -15.27 -12.31 -18.94
CA ARG A 162 -14.88 -11.29 -19.90
C ARG A 162 -14.46 -10.05 -19.13
N THR A 163 -13.26 -9.53 -19.43
CA THR A 163 -12.78 -8.31 -18.79
C THR A 163 -13.64 -7.12 -19.21
N THR A 164 -13.81 -6.16 -18.29
CA THR A 164 -14.54 -4.92 -18.58
C THR A 164 -13.60 -3.82 -19.04
N GLN A 165 -12.33 -3.90 -18.64
CA GLN A 165 -11.25 -2.95 -18.95
C GLN A 165 -9.93 -3.73 -19.14
N PRO A 166 -8.91 -3.12 -19.79
CA PRO A 166 -7.56 -3.69 -19.90
C PRO A 166 -7.00 -4.25 -18.59
N SER A 167 -7.30 -3.60 -17.45
CA SER A 167 -7.01 -4.09 -16.11
C SER A 167 -8.31 -4.37 -15.39
N THR A 168 -8.62 -5.64 -15.10
CA THR A 168 -9.85 -6.04 -14.41
C THR A 168 -9.52 -6.91 -13.19
N TYR A 169 -10.15 -6.58 -12.06
CA TYR A 169 -10.02 -7.31 -10.80
C TYR A 169 -11.18 -8.27 -10.59
N TYR A 170 -10.85 -9.42 -10.03
CA TYR A 170 -11.80 -10.43 -9.60
C TYR A 170 -11.47 -10.89 -8.19
N LYS A 171 -12.43 -11.53 -7.52
CA LYS A 171 -12.22 -12.13 -6.21
C LYS A 171 -12.96 -13.45 -6.04
N PHE A 172 -12.48 -14.28 -5.14
CA PHE A 172 -13.12 -15.51 -4.70
C PHE A 172 -12.82 -15.71 -3.20
N PHE A 173 -13.67 -16.44 -2.50
CA PHE A 173 -13.56 -16.63 -1.05
C PHE A 173 -13.05 -18.04 -0.74
N ILE A 174 -12.00 -18.14 0.05
CA ILE A 174 -11.49 -19.43 0.54
C ILE A 174 -12.12 -19.74 1.90
N PRO A 175 -12.93 -20.81 2.01
CA PRO A 175 -13.54 -21.21 3.27
C PRO A 175 -12.52 -21.91 4.21
N SER A 176 -12.88 -21.99 5.48
CA SER A 176 -12.13 -22.74 6.51
C SER A 176 -11.94 -24.20 6.13
N GLY A 177 -10.79 -24.77 6.49
CA GLY A 177 -10.44 -26.16 6.20
C GLY A 177 -9.99 -26.42 4.77
N THR A 178 -9.73 -25.37 3.99
CA THR A 178 -9.09 -25.49 2.66
C THR A 178 -7.60 -25.67 2.84
N SER A 179 -7.07 -26.85 2.48
CA SER A 179 -5.64 -27.14 2.55
C SER A 179 -4.88 -26.54 1.37
N MET A 180 -5.52 -26.51 0.20
CA MET A 180 -4.92 -26.02 -1.03
C MET A 180 -6.02 -25.56 -1.99
N PHE A 181 -5.71 -24.60 -2.85
CA PHE A 181 -6.54 -24.32 -4.01
C PHE A 181 -5.72 -24.27 -5.28
N ARG A 182 -6.38 -24.60 -6.40
CA ARG A 182 -5.83 -24.50 -7.73
C ARG A 182 -6.76 -23.68 -8.63
N ILE A 183 -6.16 -22.86 -9.47
CA ILE A 183 -6.84 -22.02 -10.46
C ILE A 183 -6.35 -22.44 -11.83
N ASP A 184 -7.26 -22.81 -12.71
CA ASP A 184 -6.97 -23.14 -14.10
C ASP A 184 -7.67 -22.13 -15.01
N ILE A 185 -6.90 -21.49 -15.88
CA ILE A 185 -7.35 -20.56 -16.90
C ILE A 185 -7.11 -21.18 -18.27
N THR A 186 -8.15 -21.22 -19.11
CA THR A 186 -8.09 -21.86 -20.44
C THR A 186 -8.87 -21.07 -21.48
N GLY A 187 -8.60 -21.34 -22.77
CA GLY A 187 -9.41 -20.81 -23.87
C GLY A 187 -9.39 -19.29 -23.97
N CYS A 188 -8.25 -18.67 -23.64
CA CYS A 188 -8.12 -17.22 -23.65
C CYS A 188 -8.23 -16.65 -25.06
N ARG A 189 -9.11 -15.68 -25.27
CA ARG A 189 -9.38 -15.04 -26.57
C ARG A 189 -9.49 -13.53 -26.42
N VAL A 190 -8.86 -12.82 -27.35
CA VAL A 190 -8.93 -11.36 -27.46
C VAL A 190 -10.22 -10.97 -28.20
N MET A 191 -11.01 -10.05 -27.64
CA MET A 191 -12.30 -9.63 -28.21
C MET A 191 -12.17 -8.57 -29.31
N PHE A 192 -11.11 -7.75 -29.26
CA PHE A 192 -10.80 -6.75 -30.29
C PHE A 192 -9.33 -6.92 -30.71
N ARG A 193 -9.10 -7.47 -31.90
CA ARG A 193 -7.74 -7.59 -32.44
C ARG A 193 -7.21 -6.22 -32.85
N GLY A 194 -6.26 -5.69 -32.09
CA GLY A 194 -5.16 -4.88 -32.66
C GLY A 194 -4.14 -5.79 -33.36
N ASN A 195 -3.15 -5.20 -34.03
CA ASN A 195 -2.13 -5.96 -34.79
C ASN A 195 -1.48 -7.09 -33.95
N ASN A 196 -1.44 -8.30 -34.52
CA ASN A 196 -0.64 -9.49 -34.16
C ASN A 196 -0.17 -9.61 -32.70
N ALA A 197 -1.08 -9.49 -31.74
CA ALA A 197 -0.81 -9.92 -30.38
C ALA A 197 -1.13 -11.41 -30.24
N ASP A 198 -0.10 -12.25 -30.24
CA ASP A 198 -0.20 -13.65 -29.80
C ASP A 198 -0.51 -13.76 -28.30
N LEU A 199 -0.28 -12.66 -27.56
CA LEU A 199 -0.54 -12.54 -26.14
C LEU A 199 -2.01 -12.20 -25.88
N CYS A 200 -2.70 -13.09 -25.17
CA CYS A 200 -4.08 -12.85 -24.75
C CYS A 200 -4.09 -12.04 -23.45
N ILE A 201 -3.40 -12.53 -22.42
CA ILE A 201 -3.25 -11.84 -21.14
C ILE A 201 -1.77 -11.50 -20.96
N LYS A 202 -1.49 -10.22 -20.72
CA LYS A 202 -0.14 -9.71 -20.49
C LYS A 202 0.36 -10.09 -19.11
N GLY A 203 -0.48 -9.97 -18.09
CA GLY A 203 -0.12 -10.28 -16.72
C GLY A 203 -1.30 -10.79 -15.91
N ILE A 204 -1.08 -11.89 -15.20
CA ILE A 204 -1.99 -12.42 -14.18
C ILE A 204 -1.26 -12.42 -12.85
N LEU A 205 -1.92 -11.86 -11.83
CA LEU A 205 -1.39 -11.79 -10.47
C LEU A 205 -2.47 -12.23 -9.49
N PHE A 206 -2.08 -13.02 -8.49
CA PHE A 206 -2.94 -13.50 -7.42
C PHE A 206 -2.41 -13.02 -6.07
N GLN A 207 -3.31 -12.60 -5.19
CA GLN A 207 -2.94 -12.22 -3.84
C GLN A 207 -4.08 -12.45 -2.84
N GLY A 208 -3.74 -13.05 -1.70
CA GLY A 208 -4.67 -13.19 -0.59
C GLY A 208 -4.82 -11.87 0.17
N ARG A 209 -6.03 -11.58 0.65
CA ARG A 209 -6.39 -10.47 1.56
C ARG A 209 -6.26 -9.05 0.99
N LYS A 210 -5.38 -8.79 0.04
CA LYS A 210 -5.18 -7.49 -0.62
C LYS A 210 -5.22 -7.57 -2.15
N LEU A 211 -5.37 -6.42 -2.80
CA LEU A 211 -5.44 -6.34 -4.26
C LEU A 211 -4.06 -6.45 -4.89
N PRO A 212 -3.83 -7.32 -5.90
CA PRO A 212 -2.57 -7.33 -6.62
C PRO A 212 -2.29 -6.01 -7.34
N PHE A 213 -1.01 -5.67 -7.47
CA PHE A 213 -0.55 -4.51 -8.21
C PHE A 213 0.38 -4.93 -9.36
N PHE A 214 0.02 -4.53 -10.58
CA PHE A 214 0.83 -4.75 -11.77
C PHE A 214 1.76 -3.55 -11.99
N ASN A 215 3.06 -3.80 -11.89
CA ASN A 215 4.08 -2.83 -12.21
C ASN A 215 4.52 -2.99 -13.67
N HIS A 216 4.11 -2.05 -14.52
CA HIS A 216 4.43 -2.05 -15.94
C HIS A 216 5.94 -2.02 -16.25
N THR A 217 6.78 -1.56 -15.32
CA THR A 217 8.24 -1.49 -15.54
C THR A 217 8.95 -2.80 -15.24
N SER A 218 8.44 -3.59 -14.30
CA SER A 218 9.03 -4.88 -13.91
C SER A 218 8.29 -6.09 -14.49
N GLU A 219 7.17 -5.87 -15.17
CA GLU A 219 6.27 -6.90 -15.74
C GLU A 219 6.04 -8.07 -14.78
N ASN A 220 5.66 -7.75 -13.54
CA ASN A 220 5.41 -8.77 -12.53
C ASN A 220 4.11 -9.53 -12.86
N GLY A 221 4.21 -10.81 -13.21
CA GLY A 221 3.04 -11.66 -13.44
C GLY A 221 3.27 -12.69 -14.52
N SER A 222 2.33 -13.62 -14.65
CA SER A 222 2.37 -14.64 -15.69
C SER A 222 1.55 -14.20 -16.90
N SER A 223 2.10 -14.39 -18.08
CA SER A 223 1.41 -14.09 -19.33
C SER A 223 0.76 -15.34 -19.92
N VAL A 224 -0.30 -15.15 -20.71
CA VAL A 224 -1.06 -16.23 -21.35
C VAL A 224 -1.26 -15.90 -22.81
N ILE A 225 -0.84 -16.79 -23.69
CA ILE A 225 -1.05 -16.66 -25.14
C ILE A 225 -2.50 -16.95 -25.54
N VAL A 226 -2.89 -16.58 -26.74
CA VAL A 226 -4.21 -16.90 -27.30
C VAL A 226 -4.41 -18.41 -27.35
N ASN A 227 -5.56 -18.88 -26.84
CA ASN A 227 -5.90 -20.28 -26.61
C ASN A 227 -4.92 -21.05 -25.71
N GLY A 228 -4.03 -20.33 -25.01
CA GLY A 228 -3.13 -20.89 -24.02
C GLY A 228 -3.86 -21.26 -22.73
N ASN A 229 -3.17 -22.08 -21.93
CA ASN A 229 -3.61 -22.50 -20.61
C ASN A 229 -2.63 -21.99 -19.55
N PHE A 230 -3.14 -21.68 -18.38
CA PHE A 230 -2.36 -21.25 -17.23
C PHE A 230 -2.93 -21.89 -15.96
N SER A 231 -2.06 -22.39 -15.09
CA SER A 231 -2.46 -22.98 -13.81
C SER A 231 -1.66 -22.36 -12.68
N PHE A 232 -2.33 -22.00 -11.60
CA PHE A 232 -1.73 -21.51 -10.35
C PHE A 232 -2.21 -22.36 -9.19
N GLU A 233 -1.31 -22.61 -8.24
CA GLU A 233 -1.57 -23.46 -7.08
C GLU A 233 -1.03 -22.77 -5.81
N GLU A 234 -1.85 -22.74 -4.76
CA GLU A 234 -1.49 -22.23 -3.44
C GLU A 234 -1.69 -23.34 -2.41
N ALA A 235 -0.57 -23.87 -1.91
CA ALA A 235 -0.54 -25.00 -1.00
C ALA A 235 -0.75 -24.62 0.48
N THR A 236 -0.76 -23.32 0.80
CA THR A 236 -1.01 -22.82 2.17
C THR A 236 -1.88 -21.57 2.14
N PRO A 237 -3.16 -21.70 1.74
CA PRO A 237 -4.00 -20.53 1.54
C PRO A 237 -4.42 -19.89 2.86
N PHE A 238 -4.63 -18.58 2.84
CA PHE A 238 -5.32 -17.90 3.92
C PHE A 238 -6.78 -18.33 3.95
N GLU A 239 -7.16 -19.06 4.98
CA GLU A 239 -8.53 -19.44 5.24
C GLU A 239 -9.41 -18.24 5.63
N GLU A 240 -10.72 -18.41 5.46
CA GLU A 240 -11.75 -17.42 5.78
C GLU A 240 -11.46 -16.03 5.18
N SER A 241 -10.86 -16.03 3.99
CA SER A 241 -10.29 -14.84 3.37
C SER A 241 -10.64 -14.76 1.89
N TYR A 242 -10.83 -13.54 1.40
CA TYR A 242 -10.89 -13.30 -0.02
C TYR A 242 -9.49 -13.32 -0.62
N TYR A 243 -9.36 -14.03 -1.74
CA TYR A 243 -8.27 -13.87 -2.67
C TYR A 243 -8.74 -12.98 -3.82
N TYR A 244 -7.81 -12.17 -4.30
CA TYR A 244 -8.02 -11.25 -5.40
C TYR A 244 -7.05 -11.62 -6.52
N PHE A 245 -7.50 -11.45 -7.76
CA PHE A 245 -6.60 -11.52 -8.89
C PHE A 245 -6.86 -10.43 -9.90
N LEU A 246 -5.78 -10.03 -10.55
CA LEU A 246 -5.75 -8.98 -11.55
C LEU A 246 -5.40 -9.62 -12.89
N VAL A 247 -6.24 -9.36 -13.90
CA VAL A 247 -5.96 -9.66 -15.30
C VAL A 247 -5.60 -8.36 -16.00
N VAL A 248 -4.40 -8.30 -16.57
CA VAL A 248 -3.91 -7.18 -17.37
C VAL A 248 -3.72 -7.62 -18.81
N SER A 249 -4.32 -6.91 -19.75
CA SER A 249 -4.23 -7.16 -21.19
C SER A 249 -4.29 -5.85 -21.96
N ASP A 250 -3.82 -5.83 -23.22
CA ASP A 250 -3.85 -4.62 -24.05
C ASP A 250 -5.27 -4.29 -24.57
N SER A 251 -6.19 -5.25 -24.48
CA SER A 251 -7.57 -5.11 -24.93
C SER A 251 -8.51 -5.98 -24.09
N ILE A 252 -9.81 -5.92 -24.37
CA ILE A 252 -10.80 -6.78 -23.69
C ILE A 252 -10.59 -8.23 -24.09
N VAL A 253 -10.52 -9.11 -23.09
CA VAL A 253 -10.28 -10.55 -23.26
C VAL A 253 -11.41 -11.34 -22.63
N GLN A 254 -11.62 -12.54 -23.15
CA GLN A 254 -12.52 -13.52 -22.59
C GLN A 254 -11.76 -14.82 -22.38
N PHE A 255 -11.95 -15.46 -21.23
CA PHE A 255 -11.25 -16.69 -20.85
C PHE A 255 -12.15 -17.53 -19.96
N ASN A 256 -11.87 -18.83 -19.90
CA ASN A 256 -12.50 -19.71 -18.93
C ASN A 256 -11.62 -19.80 -17.70
N ILE A 257 -12.23 -19.85 -16.52
CA ILE A 257 -11.57 -20.05 -15.24
C ILE A 257 -12.30 -21.12 -14.44
N GLU A 258 -11.54 -21.97 -13.77
CA GLU A 258 -12.04 -22.94 -12.80
C GLU A 258 -11.19 -22.84 -11.53
N ILE A 259 -11.85 -22.84 -10.38
CA ILE A 259 -11.20 -22.79 -9.06
C ILE A 259 -11.59 -24.08 -8.34
N THR A 260 -10.61 -24.90 -7.99
CA THR A 260 -10.78 -26.15 -7.25
C THR A 260 -10.13 -26.05 -5.88
N LEU A 261 -10.80 -26.61 -4.87
CA LEU A 261 -10.32 -26.66 -3.49
C LEU A 261 -9.98 -28.11 -3.12
N SER A 262 -8.98 -28.28 -2.28
CA SER A 262 -8.61 -29.55 -1.66
C SER A 262 -8.52 -29.44 -0.15
#